data_AF-A0A415JHX1-F1
#
_entry.id   AF-A0A415JHX1-F1
#
_cell.length_a   1.000
_cell.length_b   1.000
_cell.length_c   1.000
_cell.angle_alpha   90.00
_cell.angle_beta   90.00
_cell.angle_gamma   90.00
#
_symmetry.space_group_name_H-M   'P 1'
#
loop_
_entity.id
_entity.type
_entity.pdbx_description
1 polymer ?
#
loop_
_entity_poly.entity_id
_entity_poly.type
_entity_poly.pdbx_seq_one_letter_code
_entity_poly.pdbx_strand_id
1 'polypeptide(L)'
;MMGYEPNSDYNLPPGCFDGDIDRHFGERGPKCAECRHMVECCCDYGVCGLEFDRAFVEDGEAEEEPAFVAAWALDWIPNHMRDMQEAACDMFCG
;
A
#
# COMPACT_ATOMS: atom_id res chain seq x y z
N MET A 1 -11.93 16.89 -24.50
CA MET A 1 -11.77 15.47 -24.10
C MET A 1 -10.64 15.44 -23.10
N MET A 2 -10.92 15.14 -21.83
CA MET A 2 -9.85 14.99 -20.83
C MET A 2 -9.17 13.65 -21.11
N GLY A 3 -7.89 13.69 -21.49
CA GLY A 3 -7.10 12.51 -21.76
C GLY A 3 -6.52 11.91 -20.47
N TYR A 4 -6.07 10.66 -20.57
CA TYR A 4 -5.15 10.07 -19.59
C TYR A 4 -3.75 10.60 -19.88
N GLU A 5 -2.90 10.75 -18.85
CA GLU A 5 -1.49 11.08 -19.05
C GLU A 5 -0.75 9.86 -19.60
N PRO A 6 -0.26 9.90 -20.85
CA PRO A 6 0.51 8.80 -21.39
C PRO A 6 1.88 8.79 -20.72
N ASN A 7 2.24 7.64 -20.12
CA ASN A 7 3.48 7.39 -19.37
C ASN A 7 3.51 7.89 -17.92
N SER A 8 2.36 8.07 -17.29
CA SER A 8 2.29 8.18 -15.83
C SER A 8 2.63 6.83 -15.19
N ASP A 9 3.46 6.85 -14.14
CA ASP A 9 3.72 5.68 -13.28
C ASP A 9 2.55 5.42 -12.31
N TYR A 10 1.45 6.19 -12.42
CA TYR A 10 0.31 6.21 -11.52
C TYR A 10 -1.02 5.92 -12.26
N ASN A 11 -1.97 5.24 -11.60
CA ASN A 11 -3.31 4.97 -12.18
C ASN A 11 -4.23 6.19 -12.11
N LEU A 12 -3.94 7.23 -12.88
CA LEU A 12 -4.69 8.46 -12.81
C LEU A 12 -6.01 8.40 -13.58
N PRO A 13 -7.13 8.88 -13.00
CA PRO A 13 -8.37 9.04 -13.75
C PRO A 13 -8.20 10.10 -14.86
N PRO A 14 -9.05 10.08 -15.92
CA PRO A 14 -8.93 11.04 -17.02
C PRO A 14 -8.96 12.49 -16.53
N GLY A 15 -7.97 13.28 -16.94
CA GLY A 15 -7.83 14.68 -16.52
C GLY A 15 -7.07 14.91 -15.22
N CYS A 16 -6.55 13.86 -14.58
CA CYS A 16 -5.51 13.95 -13.55
C CYS A 16 -4.14 13.62 -14.16
N PHE A 17 -3.13 14.35 -13.70
CA PHE A 17 -1.74 14.25 -14.17
C PHE A 17 -0.77 14.02 -12.99
N ASP A 18 0.43 13.53 -13.24
CA ASP A 18 1.50 13.34 -12.25
C ASP A 18 1.79 14.66 -11.54
N GLY A 19 1.76 15.77 -12.28
CA GLY A 19 1.87 17.11 -11.73
C GLY A 19 0.75 17.51 -10.76
N ASP A 20 -0.40 16.83 -10.76
CA ASP A 20 -1.44 17.00 -9.75
C ASP A 20 -1.12 16.23 -8.46
N ILE A 21 -0.48 15.06 -8.57
CA ILE A 21 0.10 14.33 -7.43
C ILE A 21 1.20 15.18 -6.81
N ASP A 22 2.16 15.66 -7.60
CA ASP A 22 3.25 16.52 -7.11
C ASP A 22 2.72 17.82 -6.50
N ARG A 23 1.65 18.40 -7.05
CA ARG A 23 1.02 19.59 -6.46
C ARG A 23 0.36 19.30 -5.11
N HIS A 24 -0.19 18.10 -4.94
CA HIS A 24 -0.91 17.72 -3.73
C HIS A 24 0.03 17.21 -2.62
N PHE A 25 1.01 16.38 -2.97
CA PHE A 25 1.91 15.69 -2.04
C PHE A 25 3.33 16.28 -2.01
N GLY A 26 3.69 17.12 -2.98
CA GLY A 26 5.05 17.66 -3.15
C GLY A 26 6.01 16.65 -3.81
N GLU A 27 7.29 17.02 -3.92
CA GLU A 27 8.36 16.18 -4.49
C GLU A 27 8.62 14.87 -3.70
N ARG A 28 7.95 14.68 -2.55
CA ARG A 28 8.04 13.46 -1.73
C ARG A 28 7.18 12.31 -2.26
N GLY A 29 6.21 12.61 -3.14
CA GLY A 29 5.19 11.65 -3.56
C GLY A 29 4.22 11.28 -2.43
N PRO A 30 3.18 10.49 -2.74
CA PRO A 30 2.19 10.05 -1.77
C PRO A 30 2.81 9.05 -0.78
N LYS A 31 2.52 9.26 0.50
CA LYS A 31 2.98 8.39 1.58
C LYS A 31 2.05 7.20 1.76
N CYS A 32 2.51 6.15 2.43
CA CYS A 32 1.64 5.02 2.78
C CYS A 32 0.41 5.46 3.60
N ALA A 33 0.49 6.54 4.37
CA ALA A 33 -0.66 7.11 5.10
C ALA A 33 -1.84 7.48 4.19
N GLU A 34 -1.56 7.81 2.94
CA GLU A 34 -2.55 8.27 1.96
C GLU A 34 -3.04 7.11 1.08
N CYS A 35 -2.47 5.91 1.24
CA CYS A 35 -2.86 4.71 0.53
C CYS A 35 -4.08 4.06 1.18
N ARG A 36 -5.15 3.85 0.40
CA ARG A 36 -6.38 3.16 0.85
C ARG A 36 -6.17 1.71 1.30
N HIS A 37 -5.04 1.11 0.94
CA HIS A 37 -4.68 -0.26 1.29
C HIS A 37 -3.77 -0.32 2.52
N MET A 38 -3.34 0.82 3.06
CA MET A 38 -2.59 0.85 4.30
C MET A 38 -3.50 0.49 5.47
N VAL A 39 -3.12 -0.53 6.23
CA VAL A 39 -3.81 -0.94 7.45
C VAL A 39 -3.02 -0.39 8.63
N GLU A 40 -3.54 0.67 9.24
CA GLU A 40 -2.96 1.26 10.44
C GLU A 40 -2.99 0.26 11.61
N CYS A 41 -1.86 0.10 12.29
CA CYS A 41 -1.73 -0.75 13.47
C CYS A 41 -1.56 0.10 14.74
N CYS A 42 -0.47 0.87 14.83
CA CYS A 42 -0.18 1.68 16.02
C CYS A 42 0.88 2.76 15.73
N CYS A 43 0.70 3.96 16.31
CA CYS A 43 1.72 5.02 16.34
C CYS A 43 2.27 5.41 14.96
N ASP A 44 1.39 5.58 13.96
CA ASP A 44 1.77 5.87 12.57
C ASP A 44 2.54 4.73 11.86
N TYR A 45 2.51 3.52 12.42
CA TYR A 45 2.98 2.30 11.74
C TYR A 45 1.80 1.44 11.31
N GLY A 46 1.97 0.81 10.16
CA GLY A 46 1.00 -0.13 9.61
C GLY A 46 1.62 -1.06 8.58
N VAL A 47 0.79 -1.88 7.95
CA VAL A 47 1.19 -2.82 6.90
C VAL A 47 0.43 -2.53 5.61
N CYS A 48 1.03 -2.83 4.47
CA CYS A 48 0.34 -2.75 3.19
C CYS A 48 -0.58 -3.97 3.03
N GLY A 49 -1.90 -3.75 2.96
CA GLY A 49 -2.88 -4.82 2.80
C GLY A 49 -2.70 -5.62 1.50
N LEU A 50 -2.24 -5.00 0.41
CA LEU A 50 -1.95 -5.72 -0.84
C LEU A 50 -0.75 -6.67 -0.70
N GLU A 51 0.26 -6.25 0.05
CA GLU A 51 1.43 -7.09 0.33
C GLU A 51 1.05 -8.23 1.26
N PHE A 52 0.25 -7.94 2.30
CA PHE A 52 -0.29 -8.95 3.19
C PHE A 52 -1.11 -9.98 2.43
N ASP A 53 -2.04 -9.57 1.56
CA ASP A 53 -2.89 -10.46 0.78
C ASP A 53 -2.05 -11.34 -0.17
N ARG A 54 -1.03 -10.78 -0.82
CA ARG A 54 -0.12 -11.54 -1.68
C ARG A 54 0.69 -12.56 -0.88
N ALA A 55 1.30 -12.13 0.23
CA ALA A 55 2.05 -13.02 1.11
C ALA A 55 1.16 -14.12 1.68
N PHE A 56 -0.09 -13.82 1.99
CA PHE A 56 -1.05 -14.80 2.48
C PHE A 56 -1.47 -15.81 1.40
N VAL A 57 -1.55 -15.40 0.14
CA VAL A 57 -1.84 -16.33 -0.97
C VAL A 57 -0.63 -17.21 -1.30
N GLU A 58 0.58 -16.66 -1.21
CA GLU A 58 1.82 -17.37 -1.57
C GLU A 58 2.30 -18.32 -0.46
N ASP A 59 2.34 -17.80 0.77
CA ASP A 59 2.95 -18.47 1.92
C ASP A 59 1.96 -18.64 3.10
N GLY A 60 0.76 -18.07 3.00
CA GLY A 60 -0.26 -18.22 4.02
C GLY A 60 -0.90 -19.60 3.92
N GLU A 61 -0.97 -20.30 5.05
CA GLU A 61 -1.63 -21.59 5.14
C GLU A 61 -3.16 -21.41 5.17
N ALA A 62 -3.74 -20.88 4.07
CA ALA A 62 -5.13 -20.43 4.01
C ALA A 62 -6.17 -21.56 4.17
N GLU A 63 -5.76 -22.82 4.03
CA GLU A 63 -6.59 -24.01 4.23
C GLU A 63 -6.52 -24.57 5.67
N GLU A 64 -5.67 -24.01 6.52
CA GLU A 64 -5.48 -24.46 7.91
C GLU A 64 -6.52 -23.87 8.87
N GLU A 65 -6.54 -24.37 10.12
CA GLU A 65 -7.45 -23.84 11.13
C GLU A 65 -7.21 -22.33 11.40
N PRO A 66 -8.25 -21.55 11.75
CA PRO A 66 -8.13 -20.11 11.98
C PRO A 66 -7.04 -19.71 12.97
N ALA A 67 -6.70 -20.58 13.94
CA ALA A 67 -5.62 -20.35 14.88
C ALA A 67 -4.24 -20.33 14.22
N PHE A 68 -4.00 -21.17 13.21
CA PHE A 68 -2.74 -21.18 12.45
C PHE A 68 -2.62 -19.97 11.55
N VAL A 69 -3.70 -19.60 10.86
CA VAL A 69 -3.76 -18.37 10.07
C VAL A 69 -3.47 -17.14 10.95
N ALA A 70 -4.04 -17.08 12.15
CA ALA A 70 -3.75 -16.01 13.10
C ALA A 70 -2.29 -16.02 13.57
N ALA A 71 -1.72 -17.19 13.84
CA ALA A 71 -0.32 -17.33 14.24
C ALA A 71 0.64 -16.88 13.13
N TRP A 72 0.37 -17.25 11.87
CA TRP A 72 1.11 -16.78 10.70
C TRP A 72 1.10 -15.25 10.60
N ALA A 73 -0.09 -14.63 10.71
CA ALA A 73 -0.21 -13.18 10.62
C ALA A 73 0.56 -12.46 11.75
N LEU A 74 0.53 -13.03 12.97
CA LEU A 74 1.28 -12.49 14.11
C LEU A 74 2.79 -12.53 13.92
N ASP A 75 3.33 -13.51 13.19
CA ASP A 75 4.76 -13.60 12.88
C ASP A 75 5.16 -12.69 11.70
N TRP A 76 4.26 -12.56 10.72
CA TRP A 76 4.48 -11.76 9.53
C TRP A 76 4.47 -10.25 9.82
N ILE A 77 3.42 -9.74 10.49
CA ILE A 77 3.18 -8.30 10.67
C ILE A 77 4.39 -7.53 11.24
N PRO A 78 5.06 -7.97 12.33
CA PRO A 78 6.17 -7.23 12.92
C PRO A 78 7.36 -7.00 11.97
N ASN A 79 7.56 -7.88 11.00
CA ASN A 79 8.66 -7.81 10.04
C ASN A 79 8.33 -6.96 8.81
N HIS A 80 7.07 -6.56 8.64
CA HIS A 80 6.56 -5.82 7.47
C HIS A 80 5.92 -4.47 7.84
N MET A 81 6.05 -4.04 9.10
CA MET A 81 5.58 -2.71 9.51
C MET A 81 6.37 -1.61 8.80
N ARG A 82 5.64 -0.61 8.29
CA ARG A 82 6.20 0.59 7.68
C ARG A 82 5.72 1.83 8.41
N ASP A 83 6.60 2.83 8.51
CA ASP A 83 6.23 4.17 8.93
C ASP A 83 5.34 4.77 7.83
N MET A 84 4.05 4.94 8.13
CA MET A 84 3.08 5.39 7.14
C MET A 84 3.29 6.86 6.76
N GLN A 85 3.95 7.63 7.61
CA GLN A 85 4.16 9.06 7.45
C GLN A 85 5.51 9.39 6.86
N GLU A 86 6.48 8.48 6.83
CA GLU A 86 7.79 8.74 6.23
C GLU A 86 8.06 7.86 4.99
N ALA A 87 7.46 6.67 4.90
CA ALA A 87 7.63 5.80 3.74
C ALA A 87 6.74 6.25 2.57
N ALA A 88 7.36 6.41 1.41
CA ALA A 88 6.65 6.53 0.15
C ALA A 88 5.91 5.20 -0.16
N CYS A 89 4.78 5.29 -0.85
CA CYS A 89 4.05 4.09 -1.24
C CYS A 89 4.75 3.38 -2.42
N ASP A 90 5.53 2.34 -2.12
CA ASP A 90 6.24 1.52 -3.13
C ASP A 90 5.28 0.81 -4.12
N MET A 91 4.01 0.67 -3.73
CA MET A 91 2.96 -0.03 -4.48
C MET A 91 1.99 0.92 -5.19
N PHE A 92 2.37 2.19 -5.39
CA PHE A 92 1.47 3.19 -5.99
C PHE A 92 1.18 2.94 -7.49
N CYS A 93 1.89 2.01 -8.12
CA CYS A 93 1.60 1.59 -9.49
C CYS A 93 0.40 0.63 -9.51
N GLY A 94 -0.75 1.18 -9.90
CA GLY A 94 -1.94 0.44 -10.34
C GLY A 94 -2.28 0.80 -11.78
#